data_AF-A0AAU9IKH4-F1
#
_entry.id   AF-A0AAU9IKH4-F1
#
_cell.length_a   1.000
_cell.length_b   1.000
_cell.length_c   1.000
_cell.angle_alpha   90.00
_cell.angle_beta   90.00
_cell.angle_gamma   90.00
#
_symmetry.space_group_name_H-M   'P 1'
#
loop_
_entity.id
_entity.type
_entity.pdbx_description
1 polymer ?
#
loop_
_entity_poly.entity_id
_entity_poly.type
_entity_poly.pdbx_seq_one_letter_code
_entity_poly.pdbx_strand_id
1 'polypeptide(L)'
;MVTNYLSNILSSIKSKAKTQESVQGSLSSSALKIISHIKQASIPFSKSPDDLQTVINNLLSKINSSNVDENVRQAKLKEIKKQKELLEAKLSSIEESISTLDNIGSIQNENKLNKPNLQNARTRQEYLENERKKAEEAAQKIKAYYKEQKERAKKKQQEQSKLMMILEEESEAKKQEMEELKAKKEQEYYEKLEKMKELKAKRQQEIDEIRRRNNDYESIKGVKPLYVKLEEKFKCEYELPELEKRKSELAKRKLVNRSINQEKIIEHMKWYDVLRDEHTKRNEEALNSRKIENKVRSSSCTWNAKILEQEKQLKEAQNAANIERLQKIEKRLRYAELIKEMFMPTVDKTKQLELQERLEKMKNPARHHRILSEINQRSESFVELEKKKIKPRKIQSQSKTVETPKVAKKINYLEEKRKLREENEKNMPVEEIKANWDDVLSMSVSDTEKVKIISEKVSKLEKQAILKEHLVSSTNPMNIKALAQQENIDNLLVGSIKAKLAVFSHAVNKSVTSD
;
A
#
# COMPACT_ATOMS: atom_id res chain seq x y z
N MET A 1 32.81 46.06 -3.30
CA MET A 1 31.32 45.99 -3.20
C MET A 1 30.67 45.28 -4.38
N VAL A 2 31.04 45.60 -5.64
CA VAL A 2 30.46 44.97 -6.84
C VAL A 2 30.68 43.44 -6.91
N THR A 3 31.84 42.95 -6.47
CA THR A 3 32.17 41.52 -6.41
C THR A 3 31.32 40.74 -5.42
N ASN A 4 31.04 41.29 -4.24
CA ASN A 4 30.13 40.69 -3.24
C ASN A 4 28.66 40.72 -3.71
N TYR A 5 28.26 41.74 -4.46
CA TYR A 5 26.93 41.81 -5.05
C TYR A 5 26.74 40.74 -6.14
N LEU A 6 27.73 40.58 -7.03
CA LEU A 6 27.72 39.54 -8.06
C LEU A 6 27.84 38.13 -7.48
N SER A 7 28.61 37.93 -6.41
CA SER A 7 28.70 36.62 -5.73
C SER A 7 27.38 36.25 -5.04
N ASN A 8 26.65 37.23 -4.48
CA ASN A 8 25.32 37.01 -3.91
C ASN A 8 24.26 36.76 -4.99
N ILE A 9 24.37 37.40 -6.16
CA ILE A 9 23.50 37.09 -7.31
C ILE A 9 23.81 35.68 -7.82
N LEU A 10 25.08 35.31 -8.00
CA LEU A 10 25.48 33.97 -8.43
C LEU A 10 25.11 32.88 -7.42
N SER A 11 25.21 33.15 -6.10
CA SER A 11 24.76 32.22 -5.07
C SER A 11 23.23 32.08 -5.06
N SER A 12 22.50 33.18 -5.32
CA SER A 12 21.05 33.15 -5.49
C SER A 12 20.64 32.37 -6.75
N ILE A 13 21.35 32.51 -7.87
CA ILE A 13 21.10 31.77 -9.11
C ILE A 13 21.45 30.28 -8.92
N LYS A 14 22.55 29.96 -8.24
CA LYS A 14 22.89 28.57 -7.87
C LYS A 14 21.85 27.96 -6.94
N SER A 15 21.31 28.71 -5.98
CA SER A 15 20.19 28.24 -5.16
C SER A 15 18.91 28.02 -5.96
N LYS A 16 18.65 28.84 -6.99
CA LYS A 16 17.52 28.68 -7.92
C LYS A 16 17.65 27.42 -8.79
N ALA A 17 18.84 27.13 -9.32
CA ALA A 17 19.12 25.90 -10.05
C ALA A 17 18.94 24.66 -9.16
N LYS A 18 19.39 24.74 -7.89
CA LYS A 18 19.19 23.67 -6.89
C LYS A 18 17.71 23.46 -6.52
N THR A 19 16.92 24.53 -6.44
CA THR A 19 15.46 24.40 -6.25
C THR A 19 14.77 23.81 -7.47
N GLN A 20 15.26 24.11 -8.69
CA GLN A 20 14.71 23.54 -9.91
C GLN A 20 14.98 22.04 -10.02
N GLU A 21 16.21 21.60 -9.75
CA GLU A 21 16.55 20.16 -9.65
C GLU A 21 15.76 19.46 -8.54
N SER A 22 15.58 20.12 -7.39
CA SER A 22 14.81 19.56 -6.26
C SER A 22 13.31 19.44 -6.57
N VAL A 23 12.74 20.41 -7.29
CA VAL A 23 11.32 20.38 -7.70
C VAL A 23 11.13 19.35 -8.81
N GLN A 24 12.03 19.29 -9.79
CA GLN A 24 11.99 18.32 -10.87
C GLN A 24 12.16 16.89 -10.33
N GLY A 25 13.10 16.66 -9.40
CA GLY A 25 13.28 15.38 -8.71
C GLY A 25 12.06 14.98 -7.88
N SER A 26 11.42 15.94 -7.20
CA SER A 26 10.20 15.70 -6.42
C SER A 26 8.99 15.39 -7.31
N LEU A 27 8.86 16.07 -8.45
CA LEU A 27 7.82 15.79 -9.45
C LEU A 27 8.02 14.42 -10.08
N SER A 28 9.25 14.08 -10.50
CA SER A 28 9.58 12.77 -11.06
C SER A 28 9.34 11.64 -10.06
N SER A 29 9.72 11.83 -8.79
CA SER A 29 9.46 10.86 -7.72
C SER A 29 7.96 10.68 -7.45
N SER A 30 7.19 11.77 -7.43
CA SER A 30 5.74 11.73 -7.23
C SER A 30 5.01 11.12 -8.42
N ALA A 31 5.45 11.40 -9.64
CA ALA A 31 4.93 10.79 -10.86
C ALA A 31 5.17 9.27 -10.87
N LEU A 32 6.36 8.82 -10.48
CA LEU A 32 6.66 7.39 -10.35
C LEU A 32 5.78 6.71 -9.29
N LYS A 33 5.48 7.38 -8.17
CA LYS A 33 4.56 6.89 -7.14
C LYS A 33 3.11 6.79 -7.64
N ILE A 34 2.67 7.76 -8.43
CA ILE A 34 1.33 7.76 -9.04
C ILE A 34 1.23 6.61 -10.05
N ILE A 35 2.25 6.44 -10.91
CA ILE A 35 2.31 5.32 -11.86
C ILE A 35 2.31 3.97 -11.11
N SER A 36 3.05 3.85 -10.00
CA SER A 36 3.02 2.62 -9.20
C SER A 36 1.66 2.37 -8.55
N HIS A 37 0.99 3.42 -8.05
CA HIS A 37 -0.34 3.28 -7.46
C HIS A 37 -1.42 2.94 -8.47
N ILE A 38 -1.38 3.53 -9.67
CA ILE A 38 -2.29 3.20 -10.77
C ILE A 38 -2.09 1.73 -11.19
N LYS A 39 -0.83 1.27 -11.28
CA LYS A 39 -0.50 -0.14 -11.58
C LYS A 39 -0.97 -1.10 -10.47
N GLN A 40 -0.89 -0.70 -9.21
CA GLN A 40 -1.32 -1.53 -8.06
C GLN A 40 -2.85 -1.55 -7.89
N ALA A 41 -3.55 -0.48 -8.27
CA ALA A 41 -5.00 -0.36 -8.13
C ALA A 41 -5.79 -1.01 -9.28
N SER A 42 -5.12 -1.59 -10.28
CA SER A 42 -5.73 -2.28 -11.43
C SER A 42 -6.81 -1.44 -12.14
N ILE A 43 -6.66 -0.12 -12.15
CA ILE A 43 -7.60 0.78 -12.82
C ILE A 43 -7.38 0.60 -14.33
N PRO A 44 -8.40 0.22 -15.12
CA PRO A 44 -8.25 0.05 -16.56
C PRO A 44 -7.99 1.42 -17.19
N PHE A 45 -6.73 1.70 -17.47
CA PHE A 45 -6.29 2.94 -18.10
C PHE A 45 -6.17 2.70 -19.60
N SER A 46 -6.97 3.42 -20.40
CA SER A 46 -7.10 3.20 -21.85
C SER A 46 -5.93 3.70 -22.70
N LYS A 47 -4.85 4.17 -22.08
CA LYS A 47 -3.68 4.75 -22.76
C LYS A 47 -2.39 4.17 -22.24
N SER A 48 -1.41 4.01 -23.14
CA SER A 48 -0.12 3.39 -22.88
C SER A 48 0.64 4.11 -21.73
N PRO A 49 1.45 3.41 -20.92
CA PRO A 49 2.37 4.05 -19.97
C PRO A 49 3.27 5.11 -20.65
N ASP A 50 3.60 4.92 -21.93
CA ASP A 50 4.39 5.85 -22.73
C ASP A 50 3.57 7.09 -23.15
N ASP A 51 2.25 6.97 -23.27
CA ASP A 51 1.33 8.10 -23.45
C ASP A 51 1.25 8.95 -22.17
N LEU A 52 1.34 8.30 -21.00
CA LEU A 52 1.42 8.97 -19.71
C LEU A 52 2.74 9.72 -19.56
N GLN A 53 3.85 9.11 -19.99
CA GLN A 53 5.17 9.75 -19.97
C GLN A 53 5.24 10.94 -20.94
N THR A 54 4.63 10.85 -22.12
CA THR A 54 4.51 11.97 -23.07
C THR A 54 3.54 13.04 -22.58
N VAL A 55 2.45 12.70 -21.89
CA VAL A 55 1.58 13.67 -21.21
C VAL A 55 2.32 14.36 -20.06
N ILE A 56 3.11 13.63 -19.29
CA ILE A 56 3.95 14.17 -18.21
C ILE A 56 5.03 15.10 -18.80
N ASN A 57 5.71 14.69 -19.88
CA ASN A 57 6.70 15.52 -20.56
C ASN A 57 6.05 16.76 -21.22
N ASN A 58 4.83 16.65 -21.76
CA ASN A 58 4.05 17.77 -22.27
C ASN A 58 3.54 18.69 -21.16
N LEU A 59 3.27 18.18 -19.96
CA LEU A 59 2.92 18.99 -18.79
C LEU A 59 4.16 19.69 -18.22
N LEU A 60 5.30 19.00 -18.16
CA LEU A 60 6.59 19.55 -17.76
C LEU A 60 7.08 20.62 -18.75
N SER A 61 6.86 20.46 -20.06
CA SER A 61 7.18 21.48 -21.07
C SER A 61 6.18 22.65 -21.08
N LYS A 62 4.93 22.44 -20.65
CA LYS A 62 3.95 23.53 -20.39
C LYS A 62 4.26 24.30 -19.10
N ILE A 63 4.99 23.70 -18.15
CA ILE A 63 5.58 24.38 -16.99
C ILE A 63 6.84 25.13 -17.49
N ASN A 64 6.63 26.17 -18.29
CA ASN A 64 7.70 27.11 -18.62
C ASN A 64 8.19 27.77 -17.32
N SER A 65 9.50 27.85 -17.12
CA SER A 65 10.14 28.49 -15.96
C SER A 65 9.63 29.92 -15.73
N SER A 66 9.29 30.63 -16.81
CA SER A 66 8.66 31.96 -16.74
C SER A 66 7.29 31.97 -16.06
N ASN A 67 6.46 30.93 -16.25
CA ASN A 67 5.12 30.85 -15.68
C ASN A 67 5.12 30.47 -14.19
N VAL A 68 6.10 29.68 -13.75
CA VAL A 68 6.26 29.36 -12.32
C VAL A 68 6.73 30.59 -11.57
N ASP A 69 7.71 31.32 -12.11
CA ASP A 69 8.20 32.55 -11.51
C ASP A 69 7.14 33.66 -11.48
N GLU A 70 6.35 33.81 -12.55
CA GLU A 70 5.21 34.73 -12.62
C GLU A 70 4.16 34.37 -11.55
N ASN A 71 3.82 33.09 -11.40
CA ASN A 71 2.86 32.62 -10.40
C ASN A 71 3.38 32.80 -8.96
N VAL A 72 4.66 32.54 -8.70
CA VAL A 72 5.29 32.78 -7.40
C VAL A 72 5.31 34.28 -7.10
N ARG A 73 5.60 35.13 -8.09
CA ARG A 73 5.56 36.59 -7.95
C ARG A 73 4.14 37.09 -7.68
N GLN A 74 3.14 36.57 -8.38
CA GLN A 74 1.73 36.89 -8.15
C GLN A 74 1.24 36.40 -6.77
N ALA A 75 1.68 35.22 -6.32
CA ALA A 75 1.36 34.71 -4.99
C ALA A 75 1.96 35.60 -3.90
N LYS A 76 3.23 35.99 -4.03
CA LYS A 76 3.87 36.95 -3.11
C LYS A 76 3.19 38.31 -3.13
N LEU A 77 2.79 38.82 -4.30
CA LEU A 77 2.02 40.07 -4.40
C LEU A 77 0.66 39.97 -3.70
N LYS A 78 -0.04 38.84 -3.83
CA LYS A 78 -1.31 38.60 -3.12
C LYS A 78 -1.10 38.50 -1.62
N GLU A 79 -0.02 37.88 -1.16
CA GLU A 79 0.32 37.79 0.26
C GLU A 79 0.69 39.15 0.85
N ILE A 80 1.46 39.96 0.12
CA ILE A 80 1.75 41.36 0.49
C ILE A 80 0.45 42.18 0.57
N LYS A 81 -0.48 42.02 -0.39
CA LYS A 81 -1.78 42.70 -0.35
C LYS A 81 -2.60 42.29 0.87
N LYS A 82 -2.66 40.99 1.21
CA LYS A 82 -3.33 40.51 2.43
C LYS A 82 -2.71 41.07 3.70
N GLN A 83 -1.38 41.13 3.77
CA GLN A 83 -0.69 41.74 4.91
C GLN A 83 -0.99 43.23 5.01
N LYS A 84 -1.06 43.94 3.89
CA LYS A 84 -1.49 45.35 3.84
C LYS A 84 -2.91 45.53 4.36
N GLU A 85 -3.88 44.76 3.85
CA GLU A 85 -5.29 44.82 4.30
C GLU A 85 -5.42 44.51 5.81
N LEU A 86 -4.66 43.53 6.31
CA LEU A 86 -4.64 43.19 7.73
C LEU A 86 -4.05 44.31 8.59
N LEU A 87 -3.02 45.00 8.10
CA LEU A 87 -2.45 46.17 8.77
C LEU A 87 -3.40 47.37 8.72
N GLU A 88 -4.06 47.62 7.60
CA GLU A 88 -5.10 48.65 7.47
C GLU A 88 -6.26 48.38 8.43
N ALA A 89 -6.77 47.15 8.51
CA ALA A 89 -7.83 46.78 9.46
C ALA A 89 -7.40 46.96 10.93
N LYS A 90 -6.14 46.65 11.26
CA LYS A 90 -5.58 46.90 12.59
C LYS A 90 -5.48 48.40 12.88
N LEU A 91 -5.06 49.21 11.91
CA LEU A 91 -5.02 50.66 12.06
C LEU A 91 -6.42 51.24 12.26
N SER A 92 -7.42 50.82 11.47
CA SER A 92 -8.81 51.25 11.67
C SER A 92 -9.37 50.84 13.04
N SER A 93 -9.07 49.64 13.54
CA SER A 93 -9.47 49.22 14.89
C SER A 93 -8.80 50.08 15.99
N ILE A 94 -7.57 50.52 15.77
CA ILE A 94 -6.88 51.44 16.67
C ILE A 94 -7.52 52.84 16.59
N GLU A 95 -7.85 53.34 15.40
CA GLU A 95 -8.56 54.61 15.22
C GLU A 95 -9.95 54.62 15.87
N GLU A 96 -10.69 53.51 15.78
CA GLU A 96 -11.96 53.31 16.50
C GLU A 96 -11.75 53.29 18.03
N SER A 97 -10.67 52.65 18.50
CA SER A 97 -10.31 52.64 19.92
C SER A 97 -9.92 54.02 20.44
N ILE A 98 -9.22 54.83 19.63
CA ILE A 98 -8.90 56.22 19.96
C ILE A 98 -10.17 57.07 19.98
N SER A 99 -11.05 56.91 18.98
CA SER A 99 -12.32 57.64 18.90
C SER A 99 -13.26 57.32 20.07
N THR A 100 -13.27 56.07 20.55
CA THR A 100 -14.03 55.68 21.74
C THR A 100 -13.44 56.25 23.03
N LEU A 101 -12.12 56.36 23.15
CA LEU A 101 -11.46 57.05 24.27
C LEU A 101 -11.74 58.55 24.28
N ASP A 102 -11.74 59.21 23.12
CA ASP A 102 -12.11 60.63 23.00
C ASP A 102 -13.59 60.85 23.35
N ASN A 103 -14.48 59.91 22.98
CA ASN A 103 -15.89 59.94 23.37
C ASN A 103 -16.13 59.70 24.87
N ILE A 104 -15.27 58.93 25.56
CA ILE A 104 -15.33 58.79 27.03
C ILE A 104 -15.02 60.13 27.71
N GLY A 105 -14.14 60.96 27.14
CA GLY A 105 -13.91 62.33 27.57
C GLY A 105 -15.15 63.22 27.45
N SER A 106 -15.96 63.02 26.41
CA SER A 106 -17.22 63.74 26.20
C SER A 106 -18.37 63.27 27.12
N ILE A 107 -18.48 61.98 27.42
CA ILE A 107 -19.50 61.44 28.35
C ILE A 107 -19.26 61.90 29.81
N GLN A 108 -18.00 62.16 30.20
CA GLN A 108 -17.69 62.74 31.51
C GLN A 108 -18.13 64.20 31.66
N ASN A 109 -18.45 64.91 30.57
CA ASN A 109 -18.93 66.28 30.61
C ASN A 109 -20.47 66.39 30.69
N GLU A 110 -21.22 65.45 30.12
CA GLU A 110 -22.70 65.46 30.22
C GLU A 110 -23.22 65.02 31.60
N ASN A 111 -22.54 64.11 32.28
CA ASN A 111 -22.94 63.66 33.63
C ASN A 111 -22.57 64.63 34.77
N LYS A 112 -21.87 65.75 34.49
CA LYS A 112 -21.58 66.79 35.50
C LYS A 112 -22.74 67.76 35.73
N LEU A 113 -23.77 67.79 34.87
CA LEU A 113 -24.81 68.81 34.89
C LEU A 113 -26.05 68.47 35.74
N ASN A 114 -26.20 67.24 36.23
CA ASN A 114 -27.33 66.84 37.09
C ASN A 114 -26.86 66.33 38.45
N LYS A 115 -26.06 67.12 39.17
CA LYS A 115 -25.87 66.90 40.61
C LYS A 115 -27.10 67.45 41.33
N PRO A 116 -27.86 66.64 42.10
CA PRO A 116 -28.99 67.14 42.87
C PRO A 116 -28.49 68.25 43.81
N ASN A 117 -29.27 69.33 43.95
CA ASN A 117 -28.91 70.42 44.85
C ASN A 117 -28.98 69.92 46.31
N LEU A 118 -27.82 69.61 46.89
CA LEU A 118 -27.65 69.02 48.23
C LEU A 118 -27.81 70.06 49.37
N GLN A 119 -28.13 71.31 49.06
CA GLN A 119 -28.34 72.35 50.06
C GLN A 119 -29.64 72.16 50.86
N ASN A 120 -30.64 71.46 50.30
CA ASN A 120 -31.87 71.12 51.00
C ASN A 120 -31.68 69.86 51.87
N ALA A 121 -31.96 69.96 53.17
CA ALA A 121 -31.76 68.86 54.12
C ALA A 121 -32.60 67.61 53.78
N ARG A 122 -33.83 67.80 53.29
CA ARG A 122 -34.72 66.70 52.87
C ARG A 122 -34.22 65.96 51.63
N THR A 123 -33.84 66.70 50.57
CA THR A 123 -33.30 66.10 49.33
C THR A 123 -31.97 65.40 49.56
N ARG A 124 -31.14 65.90 50.50
CA ARG A 124 -29.91 65.23 50.93
C ARG A 124 -30.17 63.89 51.63
N GLN A 125 -31.16 63.83 52.53
CA GLN A 125 -31.53 62.58 53.21
C GLN A 125 -32.09 61.56 52.23
N GLU A 126 -33.00 61.97 51.34
CA GLU A 126 -33.57 61.09 50.30
C GLU A 126 -32.50 60.55 49.34
N TYR A 127 -31.54 61.40 48.94
CA TYR A 127 -30.42 60.97 48.09
C TYR A 127 -29.55 59.91 48.78
N LEU A 128 -29.17 60.14 50.04
CA LEU A 128 -28.36 59.20 50.81
C LEU A 128 -29.10 57.89 51.09
N GLU A 129 -30.41 57.94 51.36
CA GLU A 129 -31.23 56.75 51.55
C GLU A 129 -31.38 55.96 50.25
N ASN A 130 -31.53 56.65 49.11
CA ASN A 130 -31.58 56.01 47.79
C ASN A 130 -30.22 55.41 47.38
N GLU A 131 -29.10 56.07 47.68
CA GLU A 131 -27.77 55.49 47.48
C GLU A 131 -27.56 54.27 48.37
N ARG A 132 -28.01 54.32 49.62
CA ARG A 132 -27.94 53.18 50.54
C ARG A 132 -28.78 52.00 50.03
N LYS A 133 -30.01 52.24 49.58
CA LYS A 133 -30.87 51.21 48.97
C LYS A 133 -30.24 50.62 47.71
N LYS A 134 -29.69 51.45 46.82
CA LYS A 134 -28.97 51.00 45.62
C LYS A 134 -27.73 50.17 45.98
N ALA A 135 -26.98 50.56 47.00
CA ALA A 135 -25.82 49.82 47.49
C ALA A 135 -26.24 48.46 48.10
N GLU A 136 -27.32 48.42 48.86
CA GLU A 136 -27.89 47.19 49.43
C GLU A 136 -28.40 46.24 48.34
N GLU A 137 -29.13 46.76 47.33
CA GLU A 137 -29.57 45.98 46.16
C GLU A 137 -28.40 45.45 45.34
N ALA A 138 -27.37 46.28 45.10
CA ALA A 138 -26.16 45.86 44.41
C ALA A 138 -25.43 44.75 45.20
N ALA A 139 -25.32 44.89 46.52
CA ALA A 139 -24.73 43.87 47.37
C ALA A 139 -25.53 42.56 47.35
N GLN A 140 -26.87 42.61 47.31
CA GLN A 140 -27.71 41.43 47.16
C GLN A 140 -27.53 40.75 45.80
N LYS A 141 -27.50 41.53 44.71
CA LYS A 141 -27.24 41.01 43.35
C LYS A 141 -25.86 40.34 43.26
N ILE A 142 -24.83 40.95 43.86
CA ILE A 142 -23.48 40.37 43.93
C ILE A 142 -23.51 39.04 44.70
N LYS A 143 -24.17 38.99 45.86
CA LYS A 143 -24.32 37.74 46.64
C LYS A 143 -25.06 36.65 45.85
N ALA A 144 -26.13 37.00 45.14
CA ALA A 144 -26.87 36.06 44.30
C ALA A 144 -25.99 35.53 43.15
N TYR A 145 -25.24 36.40 42.48
CA TYR A 145 -24.29 36.04 41.44
C TYR A 145 -23.21 35.07 41.94
N TYR A 146 -22.62 35.32 43.12
CA TYR A 146 -21.65 34.40 43.71
C TYR A 146 -22.24 33.04 44.07
N LYS A 147 -23.48 32.99 44.56
CA LYS A 147 -24.18 31.72 44.82
C LYS A 147 -24.42 30.95 43.52
N GLU A 148 -24.92 31.62 42.49
CA GLU A 148 -25.15 31.03 41.17
C GLU A 148 -23.84 30.52 40.55
N GLN A 149 -22.74 31.28 40.66
CA GLN A 149 -21.43 30.87 40.17
C GLN A 149 -20.93 29.59 40.87
N LYS A 150 -21.13 29.48 42.20
CA LYS A 150 -20.81 28.27 42.97
C LYS A 150 -21.67 27.08 42.56
N GLU A 151 -22.95 27.28 42.29
CA GLU A 151 -23.84 26.22 41.81
C GLU A 151 -23.48 25.74 40.41
N ARG A 152 -23.17 26.65 39.48
CA ARG A 152 -22.67 26.31 38.14
C ARG A 152 -21.36 25.53 38.22
N ALA A 153 -20.44 25.93 39.10
CA ALA A 153 -19.19 25.21 39.33
C ALA A 153 -19.43 23.79 39.86
N LYS A 154 -20.33 23.62 40.84
CA LYS A 154 -20.72 22.30 41.37
C LYS A 154 -21.37 21.41 40.30
N LYS A 155 -22.30 21.94 39.50
CA LYS A 155 -22.93 21.19 38.40
C LYS A 155 -21.89 20.72 37.38
N LYS A 156 -20.99 21.61 36.97
CA LYS A 156 -19.89 21.28 36.06
C LYS A 156 -18.97 20.19 36.65
N GLN A 157 -18.68 20.24 37.94
CA GLN A 157 -17.89 19.21 38.62
C GLN A 157 -18.62 17.85 38.65
N GLN A 158 -19.93 17.84 38.90
CA GLN A 158 -20.75 16.62 38.87
C GLN A 158 -20.87 16.02 37.47
N GLU A 159 -20.96 16.85 36.43
CA GLU A 159 -20.93 16.39 35.04
C GLU A 159 -19.57 15.77 34.69
N GLN A 160 -18.48 16.41 35.10
CA GLN A 160 -17.13 15.88 34.93
C GLN A 160 -16.93 14.53 35.63
N SER A 161 -17.44 14.37 36.87
CA SER A 161 -17.34 13.10 37.59
C SER A 161 -18.16 12.00 36.93
N LYS A 162 -19.37 12.32 36.44
CA LYS A 162 -20.19 11.35 35.67
C LYS A 162 -19.50 10.93 34.38
N LEU A 163 -18.89 11.87 33.67
CA LEU A 163 -18.17 11.58 32.43
C LEU A 163 -16.95 10.68 32.68
N MET A 164 -16.21 10.92 33.78
CA MET A 164 -15.10 10.06 34.20
C MET A 164 -15.56 8.64 34.52
N MET A 165 -16.68 8.49 35.25
CA MET A 165 -17.24 7.18 35.58
C MET A 165 -17.65 6.38 34.33
N ILE A 166 -18.32 7.02 33.37
CA ILE A 166 -18.68 6.39 32.08
C ILE A 166 -17.42 5.94 31.32
N LEU A 167 -16.37 6.76 31.33
CA LEU A 167 -15.12 6.45 30.63
C LEU A 167 -14.37 5.27 31.29
N GLU A 168 -14.44 5.16 32.61
CA GLU A 168 -13.91 4.03 33.37
C GLU A 168 -14.68 2.73 33.08
N GLU A 169 -16.02 2.77 33.10
CA GLU A 169 -16.89 1.64 32.73
C GLU A 169 -16.62 1.15 31.29
N GLU A 170 -16.48 2.06 30.32
CA GLU A 170 -16.13 1.69 28.94
C GLU A 170 -14.74 1.05 28.83
N SER A 171 -13.78 1.52 29.63
CA SER A 171 -12.43 0.97 29.66
C SER A 171 -12.42 -0.44 30.24
N GLU A 172 -13.17 -0.67 31.31
CA GLU A 172 -13.33 -2.00 31.93
C GLU A 172 -14.03 -2.98 30.99
N ALA A 173 -15.12 -2.57 30.33
CA ALA A 173 -15.83 -3.39 29.36
C ALA A 173 -14.92 -3.82 28.19
N LYS A 174 -14.12 -2.88 27.64
CA LYS A 174 -13.14 -3.18 26.58
C LYS A 174 -12.06 -4.15 27.07
N LYS A 175 -11.63 -4.03 28.33
CA LYS A 175 -10.64 -4.93 28.91
C LYS A 175 -11.21 -6.35 29.06
N GLN A 176 -12.43 -6.48 29.55
CA GLN A 176 -13.14 -7.76 29.65
C GLN A 176 -13.32 -8.43 28.28
N GLU A 177 -13.77 -7.68 27.26
CA GLU A 177 -13.93 -8.20 25.90
C GLU A 177 -12.60 -8.72 25.33
N MET A 178 -11.50 -8.00 25.58
CA MET A 178 -10.17 -8.42 25.16
C MET A 178 -9.67 -9.66 25.89
N GLU A 179 -9.98 -9.81 27.18
CA GLU A 179 -9.66 -11.00 27.98
C GLU A 179 -10.47 -12.22 27.53
N GLU A 180 -11.77 -12.08 27.28
CA GLU A 180 -12.61 -13.13 26.72
C GLU A 180 -12.14 -13.60 25.35
N LEU A 181 -11.74 -12.66 24.48
CA LEU A 181 -11.25 -12.97 23.14
C LEU A 181 -9.90 -13.71 23.19
N LYS A 182 -9.04 -13.36 24.16
CA LYS A 182 -7.81 -14.12 24.44
C LYS A 182 -8.11 -15.53 24.95
N ALA A 183 -9.04 -15.66 25.91
CA ALA A 183 -9.43 -16.95 26.45
C ALA A 183 -10.01 -17.88 25.37
N LYS A 184 -10.88 -17.37 24.49
CA LYS A 184 -11.42 -18.12 23.34
C LYS A 184 -10.32 -18.59 22.38
N LYS A 185 -9.35 -17.72 22.06
CA LYS A 185 -8.21 -18.08 21.20
C LYS A 185 -7.32 -19.16 21.84
N GLU A 186 -7.14 -19.08 23.15
CA GLU A 186 -6.36 -20.06 23.90
C GLU A 186 -7.06 -21.43 23.96
N GLN A 187 -8.38 -21.44 24.17
CA GLN A 187 -9.20 -22.66 24.08
C GLN A 187 -9.13 -23.30 22.68
N GLU A 188 -9.31 -22.51 21.61
CA GLU A 188 -9.16 -23.00 20.24
C GLU A 188 -7.76 -23.58 19.97
N TYR A 189 -6.73 -22.99 20.58
CA TYR A 189 -5.36 -23.48 20.46
C TYR A 189 -5.20 -24.84 21.14
N TYR A 190 -5.71 -25.01 22.37
CA TYR A 190 -5.67 -26.29 23.08
C TYR A 190 -6.46 -27.39 22.35
N GLU A 191 -7.65 -27.09 21.83
CA GLU A 191 -8.45 -28.04 21.04
C GLU A 191 -7.71 -28.50 19.78
N LYS A 192 -7.04 -27.59 19.07
CA LYS A 192 -6.23 -27.93 17.89
C LYS A 192 -5.05 -28.83 18.28
N LEU A 193 -4.41 -28.54 19.41
CA LEU A 193 -3.28 -29.29 19.92
C LEU A 193 -3.69 -30.70 20.34
N GLU A 194 -4.87 -30.86 20.94
CA GLU A 194 -5.46 -32.16 21.29
C GLU A 194 -5.79 -32.98 20.05
N LYS A 195 -6.46 -32.40 19.05
CA LYS A 195 -6.72 -33.06 17.74
C LYS A 195 -5.44 -33.54 17.06
N MET A 196 -4.36 -32.77 17.14
CA MET A 196 -3.05 -33.16 16.60
C MET A 196 -2.43 -34.35 17.37
N LYS A 197 -2.58 -34.39 18.70
CA LYS A 197 -2.14 -35.53 19.51
C LYS A 197 -2.93 -36.79 19.18
N GLU A 198 -4.26 -36.69 19.04
CA GLU A 198 -5.12 -37.81 18.64
C GLU A 198 -4.76 -38.35 17.26
N LEU A 199 -4.56 -37.47 16.27
CA LEU A 199 -4.14 -37.87 14.92
C LEU A 199 -2.78 -38.56 14.94
N LYS A 200 -1.84 -38.07 15.75
CA LYS A 200 -0.52 -38.70 15.92
C LYS A 200 -0.65 -40.09 16.55
N ALA A 201 -1.50 -40.24 17.57
CA ALA A 201 -1.75 -41.53 18.21
C ALA A 201 -2.38 -42.54 17.24
N LYS A 202 -3.39 -42.13 16.45
CA LYS A 202 -4.01 -42.97 15.42
C LYS A 202 -3.00 -43.42 14.36
N ARG A 203 -2.19 -42.49 13.84
CA ARG A 203 -1.13 -42.81 12.88
C ARG A 203 -0.12 -43.81 13.45
N GLN A 204 0.22 -43.68 14.73
CA GLN A 204 1.13 -44.61 15.38
C GLN A 204 0.52 -46.02 15.48
N GLN A 205 -0.75 -46.11 15.86
CA GLN A 205 -1.48 -47.38 15.88
C GLN A 205 -1.53 -48.04 14.50
N GLU A 206 -1.81 -47.28 13.44
CA GLU A 206 -1.79 -47.77 12.05
C GLU A 206 -0.42 -48.31 11.65
N ILE A 207 0.66 -47.59 11.99
CA ILE A 207 2.04 -48.04 11.71
C ILE A 207 2.34 -49.35 12.46
N ASP A 208 1.95 -49.44 13.72
CA ASP A 208 2.19 -50.63 14.55
C ASP A 208 1.38 -51.84 14.02
N GLU A 209 0.16 -51.63 13.53
CA GLU A 209 -0.62 -52.67 12.86
C GLU A 209 0.02 -53.15 11.56
N ILE A 210 0.47 -52.24 10.69
CA ILE A 210 1.16 -52.59 9.44
C ILE A 210 2.42 -53.40 9.77
N ARG A 211 3.16 -53.00 10.81
CA ARG A 211 4.36 -53.71 11.26
C ARG A 211 4.04 -55.12 11.73
N ARG A 212 2.96 -55.31 12.49
CA ARG A 212 2.49 -56.64 12.90
C ARG A 212 2.12 -57.50 11.69
N ARG A 213 1.31 -56.99 10.76
CA ARG A 213 0.93 -57.71 9.53
C ARG A 213 2.14 -58.11 8.69
N ASN A 214 3.13 -57.23 8.57
CA ASN A 214 4.37 -57.54 7.85
C ASN A 214 5.19 -58.62 8.55
N ASN A 215 5.33 -58.56 9.87
CA ASN A 215 6.01 -59.61 10.63
C ASN A 215 5.28 -60.97 10.49
N ASP A 216 3.95 -60.97 10.55
CA ASP A 216 3.14 -62.17 10.35
C ASP A 216 3.32 -62.72 8.93
N TYR A 217 3.32 -61.85 7.92
CA TYR A 217 3.59 -62.23 6.53
C TYR A 217 5.01 -62.80 6.33
N GLU A 218 6.04 -62.19 6.93
CA GLU A 218 7.41 -62.70 6.90
C GLU A 218 7.53 -64.06 7.58
N SER A 219 6.83 -64.27 8.69
CA SER A 219 6.81 -65.55 9.40
C SER A 219 6.20 -66.67 8.55
N ILE A 220 5.13 -66.37 7.80
CA ILE A 220 4.49 -67.32 6.88
C ILE A 220 5.39 -67.59 5.67
N LYS A 221 6.01 -66.55 5.11
CA LYS A 221 6.92 -66.65 3.95
C LYS A 221 8.23 -67.38 4.29
N GLY A 222 8.71 -67.27 5.53
CA GLY A 222 9.93 -67.92 6.00
C GLY A 222 9.82 -69.44 6.14
N VAL A 223 8.61 -69.98 6.29
CA VAL A 223 8.38 -71.42 6.35
C VAL A 223 8.33 -71.99 4.93
N LYS A 224 9.50 -72.47 4.45
CA LYS A 224 9.56 -73.19 3.18
C LYS A 224 8.65 -74.43 3.23
N PRO A 225 7.81 -74.68 2.20
CA PRO A 225 6.95 -75.85 2.15
C PRO A 225 7.78 -77.14 2.05
N LEU A 226 7.20 -78.25 2.51
CA LEU A 226 7.93 -79.52 2.70
C LEU A 226 8.61 -80.02 1.43
N TYR A 227 7.98 -79.87 0.26
CA TYR A 227 8.56 -80.28 -1.02
C TYR A 227 9.84 -79.50 -1.36
N VAL A 228 9.89 -78.20 -1.05
CA VAL A 228 11.09 -77.37 -1.26
C VAL A 228 12.21 -77.80 -0.31
N LYS A 229 11.88 -78.18 0.93
CA LYS A 229 12.87 -78.71 1.87
C LYS A 229 13.44 -80.05 1.42
N LEU A 230 12.62 -80.93 0.83
CA LEU A 230 13.06 -82.19 0.25
C LEU A 230 13.94 -81.97 -0.99
N GLU A 231 13.56 -81.02 -1.85
CA GLU A 231 14.32 -80.64 -3.03
C GLU A 231 15.66 -79.99 -2.66
N GLU A 232 15.71 -79.11 -1.67
CA GLU A 232 16.95 -78.50 -1.16
C GLU A 232 17.89 -79.54 -0.53
N LYS A 233 17.35 -80.52 0.21
CA LYS A 233 18.13 -81.64 0.74
C LYS A 233 18.70 -82.52 -0.37
N PHE A 234 17.87 -82.90 -1.33
CA PHE A 234 18.32 -83.68 -2.49
C PHE A 234 19.38 -82.92 -3.30
N LYS A 235 19.18 -81.61 -3.51
CA LYS A 235 20.16 -80.72 -4.14
C LYS A 235 21.47 -80.67 -3.37
N CYS A 236 21.45 -80.55 -2.05
CA CYS A 236 22.66 -80.47 -1.23
C CYS A 236 23.40 -81.80 -1.07
N GLU A 237 22.67 -82.91 -0.91
CA GLU A 237 23.24 -84.22 -0.59
C GLU A 237 23.64 -85.02 -1.82
N TYR A 238 22.93 -84.85 -2.94
CA TYR A 238 23.15 -85.65 -4.15
C TYR A 238 23.56 -84.79 -5.34
N GLU A 239 22.76 -83.78 -5.69
CA GLU A 239 22.97 -83.03 -6.93
C GLU A 239 24.25 -82.17 -6.89
N LEU A 240 24.51 -81.47 -5.79
CA LEU A 240 25.68 -80.60 -5.60
C LEU A 240 26.99 -81.38 -5.58
N PRO A 241 27.13 -82.48 -4.80
CA PRO A 241 28.34 -83.30 -4.83
C PRO A 241 28.61 -83.93 -6.20
N GLU A 242 27.55 -84.33 -6.91
CA GLU A 242 27.68 -84.90 -8.25
C GLU A 242 28.03 -83.82 -9.29
N LEU A 243 27.46 -82.61 -9.18
CA LEU A 243 27.82 -81.44 -9.96
C LEU A 243 29.26 -80.98 -9.69
N GLU A 244 29.74 -81.06 -8.45
CA GLU A 244 31.10 -80.69 -8.09
C GLU A 244 32.11 -81.69 -8.66
N LYS A 245 31.81 -83.00 -8.58
CA LYS A 245 32.57 -84.04 -9.28
C LYS A 245 32.60 -83.80 -10.79
N ARG A 246 31.44 -83.59 -11.42
CA ARG A 246 31.37 -83.24 -12.85
C ARG A 246 32.11 -81.95 -13.18
N LYS A 247 31.98 -80.89 -12.39
CA LYS A 247 32.72 -79.63 -12.59
C LYS A 247 34.21 -79.85 -12.48
N SER A 248 34.69 -80.69 -11.56
CA SER A 248 36.10 -81.03 -11.42
C SER A 248 36.62 -81.83 -12.62
N GLU A 249 35.84 -82.78 -13.14
CA GLU A 249 36.16 -83.54 -14.35
C GLU A 249 36.16 -82.65 -15.61
N LEU A 250 35.17 -81.75 -15.71
CA LEU A 250 35.03 -80.81 -16.80
C LEU A 250 36.10 -79.72 -16.72
N ALA A 251 36.55 -79.33 -15.52
CA ALA A 251 37.70 -78.45 -15.31
C ALA A 251 39.01 -79.12 -15.75
N LYS A 252 39.21 -80.40 -15.42
CA LYS A 252 40.33 -81.21 -15.93
C LYS A 252 40.30 -81.31 -17.46
N ARG A 253 39.13 -81.57 -18.06
CA ARG A 253 38.95 -81.59 -19.53
C ARG A 253 39.14 -80.22 -20.19
N LYS A 254 38.65 -79.15 -19.55
CA LYS A 254 38.87 -77.76 -19.99
C LYS A 254 40.33 -77.37 -19.89
N LEU A 255 41.12 -77.94 -18.98
CA LEU A 255 42.57 -77.72 -18.91
C LEU A 255 43.27 -78.21 -20.19
N VAL A 256 42.79 -79.33 -20.76
CA VAL A 256 43.32 -79.95 -21.99
C VAL A 256 42.80 -79.24 -23.24
N ASN A 257 41.56 -78.73 -23.22
CA ASN A 257 40.93 -78.01 -24.33
C ASN A 257 40.75 -76.50 -24.04
N ARG A 258 41.85 -75.75 -23.85
CA ARG A 258 41.79 -74.29 -23.76
C ARG A 258 42.07 -73.65 -25.12
N SER A 259 41.04 -73.14 -25.77
CA SER A 259 41.17 -72.37 -27.02
C SER A 259 41.42 -70.87 -26.79
N ILE A 260 41.27 -70.36 -25.56
CA ILE A 260 41.44 -68.93 -25.21
C ILE A 260 42.33 -68.80 -23.96
N ASN A 261 43.31 -67.89 -24.01
CA ASN A 261 44.26 -67.67 -22.92
C ASN A 261 43.55 -67.09 -21.67
N GLN A 262 43.57 -67.83 -20.56
CA GLN A 262 42.91 -67.46 -19.31
C GLN A 262 43.49 -66.18 -18.69
N GLU A 263 44.75 -65.89 -18.96
CA GLU A 263 45.42 -64.68 -18.47
C GLU A 263 44.69 -63.43 -18.95
N LYS A 264 44.22 -63.40 -20.21
CA LYS A 264 43.46 -62.27 -20.76
C LYS A 264 42.10 -62.06 -20.08
N ILE A 265 41.46 -63.14 -19.65
CA ILE A 265 40.18 -63.07 -18.91
C ILE A 265 40.42 -62.51 -17.51
N ILE A 266 41.49 -62.96 -16.85
CA ILE A 266 41.89 -62.47 -15.53
C ILE A 266 42.30 -60.99 -15.60
N GLU A 267 43.04 -60.59 -16.64
CA GLU A 267 43.39 -59.18 -16.89
C GLU A 267 42.15 -58.31 -17.12
N HIS A 268 41.20 -58.76 -17.94
CA HIS A 268 39.95 -58.03 -18.16
C HIS A 268 39.10 -57.92 -16.89
N MET A 269 39.11 -58.96 -16.04
CA MET A 269 38.41 -58.94 -14.75
C MET A 269 39.05 -57.93 -13.79
N LYS A 270 40.38 -57.90 -13.72
CA LYS A 270 41.14 -56.89 -12.95
C LYS A 270 40.87 -55.47 -13.46
N TRP A 271 40.81 -55.29 -14.78
CA TRP A 271 40.45 -54.00 -15.40
C TRP A 271 39.04 -53.56 -14.99
N TYR A 272 38.08 -54.49 -14.98
CA TYR A 272 36.70 -54.19 -14.56
C TYR A 272 36.61 -53.83 -13.07
N ASP A 273 37.35 -54.53 -12.20
CA ASP A 273 37.42 -54.19 -10.78
C ASP A 273 38.03 -52.80 -10.54
N VAL A 274 39.09 -52.44 -11.27
CA VAL A 274 39.66 -51.08 -11.24
C VAL A 274 38.63 -50.04 -11.68
N LEU A 275 37.86 -50.32 -12.74
CA LEU A 275 36.79 -49.44 -13.21
C LEU A 275 35.65 -49.28 -12.19
N ARG A 276 35.29 -50.36 -11.51
CA ARG A 276 34.27 -50.35 -10.46
C ARG A 276 34.74 -49.47 -9.29
N ASP A 277 36.00 -49.62 -8.88
CA ASP A 277 36.59 -48.88 -7.77
C ASP A 277 36.78 -47.39 -8.11
N GLU A 278 37.10 -47.05 -9.37
CA GLU A 278 37.05 -45.66 -9.82
C GLU A 278 35.64 -45.07 -9.73
N HIS A 279 34.62 -45.85 -10.07
CA HIS A 279 33.24 -45.40 -10.09
C HIS A 279 32.67 -45.18 -8.67
N THR A 280 33.06 -46.03 -7.72
CA THR A 280 32.72 -45.83 -6.29
C THR A 280 33.41 -44.59 -5.74
N LYS A 281 34.69 -44.40 -6.07
CA LYS A 281 35.46 -43.22 -5.64
C LYS A 281 34.89 -41.90 -6.18
N ARG A 282 34.50 -41.84 -7.46
CA ARG A 282 33.78 -40.67 -8.03
C ARG A 282 32.48 -40.39 -7.29
N ASN A 283 31.72 -41.43 -6.93
CA ASN A 283 30.47 -41.26 -6.20
C ASN A 283 30.71 -40.69 -4.79
N GLU A 284 31.75 -41.12 -4.09
CA GLU A 284 32.11 -40.60 -2.77
C GLU A 284 32.55 -39.12 -2.84
N GLU A 285 33.35 -38.75 -3.84
CA GLU A 285 33.77 -37.37 -4.09
C GLU A 285 32.57 -36.45 -4.39
N ALA A 286 31.62 -36.93 -5.19
CA ALA A 286 30.37 -36.20 -5.47
C ALA A 286 29.51 -36.01 -4.21
N LEU A 287 29.44 -37.04 -3.35
CA LEU A 287 28.69 -36.98 -2.09
C LEU A 287 29.34 -36.02 -1.10
N ASN A 288 30.68 -35.98 -1.02
CA ASN A 288 31.41 -35.01 -0.21
C ASN A 288 31.25 -33.58 -0.73
N SER A 289 31.26 -33.38 -2.05
CA SER A 289 31.01 -32.07 -2.66
C SER A 289 29.63 -31.52 -2.28
N ARG A 290 28.59 -32.37 -2.34
CA ARG A 290 27.24 -32.02 -1.88
C ARG A 290 27.16 -31.67 -0.39
N LYS A 291 27.93 -32.36 0.46
CA LYS A 291 27.98 -32.04 1.91
C LYS A 291 28.59 -30.66 2.16
N ILE A 292 29.65 -30.29 1.43
CA ILE A 292 30.28 -28.97 1.53
C ILE A 292 29.30 -27.89 1.06
N GLU A 293 28.65 -28.10 -0.08
CA GLU A 293 27.66 -27.16 -0.64
C GLU A 293 26.47 -26.94 0.32
N ASN A 294 25.98 -28.01 0.95
CA ASN A 294 24.93 -27.90 1.98
C ASN A 294 25.39 -27.11 3.20
N LYS A 295 26.63 -27.29 3.68
CA LYS A 295 27.18 -26.48 4.78
C LYS A 295 27.24 -24.98 4.42
N VAL A 296 27.66 -24.65 3.20
CA VAL A 296 27.71 -23.26 2.72
C VAL A 296 26.31 -22.65 2.65
N ARG A 297 25.31 -23.40 2.16
CA ARG A 297 23.90 -22.99 2.18
C ARG A 297 23.36 -22.75 3.60
N SER A 298 23.70 -23.61 4.56
CA SER A 298 23.27 -23.46 5.95
C SER A 298 23.86 -22.21 6.62
N SER A 299 25.11 -21.86 6.35
CA SER A 299 25.74 -20.65 6.88
C SER A 299 25.09 -19.37 6.35
N SER A 300 24.69 -19.35 5.07
CA SER A 300 23.98 -18.22 4.44
C SER A 300 22.61 -17.94 5.08
N CYS A 301 21.93 -18.96 5.61
CA CYS A 301 20.63 -18.83 6.28
C CYS A 301 20.67 -17.91 7.52
N THR A 302 21.78 -17.92 8.28
CA THR A 302 21.91 -17.10 9.50
C THR A 302 22.00 -15.60 9.22
N TRP A 303 22.64 -15.21 8.12
CA TRP A 303 22.71 -13.82 7.68
C TRP A 303 21.35 -13.32 7.18
N ASN A 304 20.64 -14.15 6.42
CA ASN A 304 19.29 -13.81 5.95
C ASN A 304 18.31 -13.63 7.11
N ALA A 305 18.43 -14.43 8.18
CA ALA A 305 17.64 -14.26 9.39
C ALA A 305 17.90 -12.89 10.07
N LYS A 306 19.17 -12.46 10.14
CA LYS A 306 19.54 -11.16 10.70
C LYS A 306 19.05 -9.98 9.85
N ILE A 307 19.05 -10.12 8.52
CA ILE A 307 18.50 -9.13 7.59
C ILE A 307 16.98 -9.00 7.76
N LEU A 308 16.27 -10.14 7.87
CA LEU A 308 14.82 -10.16 8.13
C LEU A 308 14.45 -9.49 9.46
N GLU A 309 15.25 -9.69 10.50
CA GLU A 309 15.04 -9.06 11.80
C GLU A 309 15.25 -7.53 11.75
N GLN A 310 16.27 -7.07 11.01
CA GLN A 310 16.50 -5.65 10.76
C GLN A 310 15.37 -4.99 9.95
N GLU A 311 14.86 -5.66 8.90
CA GLU A 311 13.70 -5.18 8.14
C GLU A 311 12.46 -5.05 9.02
N LYS A 312 12.23 -6.02 9.92
CA LYS A 312 11.11 -6.00 10.86
C LYS A 312 11.18 -4.80 11.79
N GLN A 313 12.35 -4.55 12.40
CA GLN A 313 12.56 -3.40 13.28
C GLN A 313 12.35 -2.06 12.55
N LEU A 314 12.84 -1.95 11.30
CA LEU A 314 12.69 -0.75 10.50
C LEU A 314 11.22 -0.47 10.15
N LYS A 315 10.45 -1.54 9.88
CA LYS A 315 9.01 -1.46 9.62
C LYS A 315 8.21 -1.05 10.87
N GLU A 316 8.57 -1.57 12.04
CA GLU A 316 7.96 -1.19 13.32
C GLU A 316 8.23 0.30 13.63
N ALA A 317 9.46 0.78 13.41
CA ALA A 317 9.81 2.19 13.57
C ALA A 317 9.01 3.11 12.61
N GLN A 318 8.85 2.71 11.35
CA GLN A 318 8.02 3.45 10.39
C GLN A 318 6.54 3.50 10.82
N ASN A 319 6.01 2.39 11.33
CA ASN A 319 4.64 2.35 11.84
C ASN A 319 4.46 3.26 13.05
N ALA A 320 5.42 3.26 14.00
CA ALA A 320 5.39 4.15 15.16
C ALA A 320 5.40 5.63 14.72
N ALA A 321 6.26 6.00 13.77
CA ALA A 321 6.31 7.36 13.22
C ALA A 321 5.00 7.78 12.52
N ASN A 322 4.35 6.85 11.80
CA ASN A 322 3.06 7.09 11.17
C ASN A 322 1.93 7.29 12.22
N ILE A 323 1.92 6.51 13.29
CA ILE A 323 0.97 6.66 14.40
C ILE A 323 1.16 8.04 15.06
N GLU A 324 2.39 8.43 15.35
CA GLU A 324 2.69 9.74 15.94
C GLU A 324 2.24 10.89 15.02
N ARG A 325 2.44 10.74 13.70
CA ARG A 325 1.97 11.69 12.70
C ARG A 325 0.44 11.80 12.70
N LEU A 326 -0.28 10.69 12.75
CA LEU A 326 -1.74 10.66 12.82
C LEU A 326 -2.25 11.33 14.09
N GLN A 327 -1.63 11.07 15.25
CA GLN A 327 -1.96 11.75 16.50
C GLN A 327 -1.75 13.26 16.43
N LYS A 328 -0.67 13.73 15.78
CA LYS A 328 -0.45 15.18 15.55
C LYS A 328 -1.53 15.79 14.66
N ILE A 329 -1.99 15.07 13.64
CA ILE A 329 -3.10 15.52 12.77
C ILE A 329 -4.40 15.57 13.58
N GLU A 330 -4.70 14.54 14.36
CA GLU A 330 -5.89 14.48 15.20
C GLU A 330 -5.90 15.63 16.23
N LYS A 331 -4.77 15.92 16.88
CA LYS A 331 -4.63 17.08 17.78
C LYS A 331 -4.92 18.40 17.07
N ARG A 332 -4.43 18.57 15.83
CA ARG A 332 -4.71 19.76 15.01
C ARG A 332 -6.18 19.86 14.63
N LEU A 333 -6.82 18.74 14.29
CA LEU A 333 -8.25 18.69 13.97
C LEU A 333 -9.10 19.05 15.19
N ARG A 334 -8.85 18.43 16.34
CA ARG A 334 -9.53 18.78 17.60
C ARG A 334 -9.37 20.25 17.96
N TYR A 335 -8.17 20.79 17.78
CA TYR A 335 -7.93 22.23 17.99
C TYR A 335 -8.68 23.11 16.98
N ALA A 336 -8.73 22.70 15.71
CA ALA A 336 -9.48 23.40 14.68
C ALA A 336 -11.00 23.36 14.93
N GLU A 337 -11.53 22.23 15.40
CA GLU A 337 -12.92 22.08 15.86
C GLU A 337 -13.21 22.99 17.04
N LEU A 338 -12.34 23.00 18.05
CA LEU A 338 -12.45 23.89 19.21
C LEU A 338 -12.44 25.37 18.79
N ILE A 339 -11.53 25.78 17.88
CA ILE A 339 -11.53 27.13 17.33
C ILE A 339 -12.85 27.41 16.60
N LYS A 340 -13.34 26.46 15.80
CA LYS A 340 -14.58 26.63 15.04
C LYS A 340 -15.79 26.79 15.96
N GLU A 341 -15.82 26.09 17.09
CA GLU A 341 -16.85 26.24 18.13
C GLU A 341 -16.73 27.58 18.87
N MET A 342 -15.52 27.96 19.28
CA MET A 342 -15.27 29.21 20.01
C MET A 342 -15.46 30.45 19.14
N PHE A 343 -15.12 30.35 17.87
CA PHE A 343 -15.14 31.44 16.89
C PHE A 343 -16.01 31.04 15.70
N MET A 344 -17.25 30.64 15.96
CA MET A 344 -18.23 30.46 14.88
C MET A 344 -18.39 31.78 14.13
N PRO A 345 -18.15 31.82 12.81
CA PRO A 345 -18.44 33.01 12.02
C PRO A 345 -19.93 33.30 12.12
N THR A 346 -20.28 34.48 12.64
CA THR A 346 -21.66 34.95 12.64
C THR A 346 -22.03 35.26 11.20
N VAL A 347 -22.75 34.34 10.54
CA VAL A 347 -23.21 34.59 9.17
C VAL A 347 -24.41 35.52 9.25
N ASP A 348 -24.29 36.70 8.65
CA ASP A 348 -25.41 37.62 8.51
C ASP A 348 -26.63 36.92 7.90
N LYS A 349 -27.78 37.01 8.58
CA LYS A 349 -29.04 36.39 8.14
C LYS A 349 -29.44 36.86 6.74
N THR A 350 -29.11 38.10 6.39
CA THR A 350 -29.35 38.69 5.05
C THR A 350 -28.55 37.97 3.96
N LYS A 351 -27.27 37.68 4.20
CA LYS A 351 -26.42 36.92 3.26
C LYS A 351 -26.83 35.46 3.16
N GLN A 352 -27.34 34.84 4.24
CA GLN A 352 -27.88 33.47 4.17
C GLN A 352 -29.11 33.39 3.26
N LEU A 353 -30.03 34.35 3.38
CA LEU A 353 -31.21 34.46 2.52
C LEU A 353 -30.80 34.72 1.06
N GLU A 354 -29.85 35.62 0.82
CA GLU A 354 -29.32 35.88 -0.54
C GLU A 354 -28.71 34.61 -1.16
N LEU A 355 -27.96 33.83 -0.38
CA LEU A 355 -27.33 32.59 -0.84
C LEU A 355 -28.36 31.50 -1.11
N GLN A 356 -29.40 31.39 -0.27
CA GLN A 356 -30.52 30.49 -0.49
C GLN A 356 -31.30 30.87 -1.76
N GLU A 357 -31.60 32.15 -1.97
CA GLU A 357 -32.22 32.62 -3.21
C GLU A 357 -31.37 32.30 -4.43
N ARG A 358 -30.04 32.45 -4.35
CA ARG A 358 -29.12 32.06 -5.44
C ARG A 358 -29.16 30.57 -5.71
N LEU A 359 -29.18 29.74 -4.67
CA LEU A 359 -29.28 28.29 -4.80
C LEU A 359 -30.63 27.87 -5.40
N GLU A 360 -31.72 28.55 -5.05
CA GLU A 360 -33.03 28.32 -5.66
C GLU A 360 -33.07 28.75 -7.13
N LYS A 361 -32.50 29.91 -7.45
CA LYS A 361 -32.33 30.39 -8.83
C LYS A 361 -31.45 29.45 -9.68
N MET A 362 -30.48 28.78 -9.07
CA MET A 362 -29.62 27.78 -9.72
C MET A 362 -30.29 26.40 -9.86
N LYS A 363 -31.15 26.01 -8.92
CA LYS A 363 -31.94 24.76 -9.01
C LYS A 363 -33.00 24.84 -10.10
N ASN A 364 -33.58 26.02 -10.31
CA ASN A 364 -34.52 26.29 -11.39
C ASN A 364 -33.95 27.38 -12.31
N PRO A 365 -32.96 27.06 -13.17
CA PRO A 365 -32.48 28.03 -14.14
C PRO A 365 -33.65 28.40 -15.05
N ALA A 366 -34.12 29.64 -14.94
CA ALA A 366 -35.18 30.15 -15.80
C ALA A 366 -34.74 29.93 -17.25
N ARG A 367 -35.52 29.13 -18.00
CA ARG A 367 -35.26 28.92 -19.42
C ARG A 367 -35.25 30.30 -20.07
N HIS A 368 -34.10 30.70 -20.61
CA HIS A 368 -33.98 31.89 -21.44
C HIS A 368 -34.94 31.71 -22.61
N HIS A 369 -36.14 32.28 -22.52
CA HIS A 369 -36.98 32.50 -23.69
C HIS A 369 -36.20 33.48 -24.57
N ARG A 370 -35.62 32.96 -25.65
CA ARG A 370 -35.21 33.77 -26.80
C ARG A 370 -36.47 34.42 -27.33
N ILE A 371 -36.72 35.66 -26.92
CA ILE A 371 -37.66 36.53 -27.62
C ILE A 371 -36.83 37.25 -28.68
N LEU A 372 -36.78 36.62 -29.86
CA LEU A 372 -36.58 37.33 -31.11
C LEU A 372 -37.96 37.75 -31.60
N SER A 373 -38.02 38.98 -32.12
CA SER A 373 -39.08 39.60 -32.94
C SER A 373 -40.47 39.77 -32.31
N GLU A 374 -40.85 41.00 -31.97
CA GLU A 374 -41.66 41.83 -32.87
C GLU A 374 -41.96 43.22 -32.26
N ILE A 375 -41.84 44.21 -33.13
CA ILE A 375 -42.14 45.62 -32.92
C ILE A 375 -43.62 45.86 -33.20
N ASN A 376 -44.23 46.78 -32.45
CA ASN A 376 -45.51 47.45 -32.69
C ASN A 376 -46.81 46.65 -32.50
N GLN A 377 -47.59 47.03 -31.48
CA GLN A 377 -48.76 47.92 -31.62
C GLN A 377 -49.49 48.10 -30.26
N ARG A 378 -49.86 49.36 -29.96
CA ARG A 378 -51.11 49.82 -29.28
C ARG A 378 -51.52 49.17 -27.94
N SER A 379 -51.45 49.85 -26.79
CA SER A 379 -52.27 50.98 -26.28
C SER A 379 -53.26 50.51 -25.19
N GLU A 380 -53.13 51.14 -24.01
CA GLU A 380 -54.20 51.50 -23.05
C GLU A 380 -55.02 50.44 -22.29
N SER A 381 -55.46 50.85 -21.09
CA SER A 381 -56.31 50.21 -20.05
C SER A 381 -55.62 49.17 -19.15
N PHE A 382 -55.43 49.37 -17.84
CA PHE A 382 -56.33 49.68 -16.71
C PHE A 382 -57.24 48.51 -16.32
N VAL A 383 -56.92 47.90 -15.15
CA VAL A 383 -57.74 47.01 -14.29
C VAL A 383 -58.08 45.65 -14.94
N GLU A 384 -57.83 44.48 -14.32
CA GLU A 384 -58.68 43.92 -13.28
C GLU A 384 -58.03 42.65 -12.65
N LEU A 385 -58.15 42.53 -11.32
CA LEU A 385 -57.81 41.31 -10.59
C LEU A 385 -58.80 40.19 -10.94
N GLU A 386 -58.32 39.10 -11.54
CA GLU A 386 -59.07 37.84 -11.54
C GLU A 386 -58.32 36.68 -10.88
N LYS A 387 -58.92 36.23 -9.77
CA LYS A 387 -58.61 35.03 -9.00
C LYS A 387 -58.78 33.78 -9.87
N LYS A 388 -57.67 33.18 -10.33
CA LYS A 388 -57.71 31.87 -10.98
C LYS A 388 -57.65 30.74 -9.95
N LYS A 389 -58.74 29.98 -9.92
CA LYS A 389 -59.03 28.81 -9.09
C LYS A 389 -57.97 27.71 -9.28
N ILE A 390 -57.34 27.29 -8.19
CA ILE A 390 -56.43 26.13 -8.13
C ILE A 390 -57.27 24.86 -8.25
N LYS A 391 -57.05 24.05 -9.30
CA LYS A 391 -57.58 22.69 -9.40
C LYS A 391 -56.67 21.75 -8.60
N PRO A 392 -57.20 20.87 -7.72
CA PRO A 392 -56.38 19.91 -7.00
C PRO A 392 -55.85 18.83 -7.96
N ARG A 393 -54.52 18.69 -7.99
CA ARG A 393 -53.81 17.68 -8.77
C ARG A 393 -53.99 16.31 -8.09
N LYS A 394 -54.58 15.35 -8.80
CA LYS A 394 -54.72 13.95 -8.36
C LYS A 394 -53.33 13.38 -8.05
N ILE A 395 -53.14 12.92 -6.81
CA ILE A 395 -52.00 12.13 -6.36
C ILE A 395 -52.19 10.72 -6.94
N GLN A 396 -51.33 10.33 -7.88
CA GLN A 396 -51.22 8.93 -8.29
C GLN A 396 -50.58 8.15 -7.14
N SER A 397 -51.34 7.24 -6.56
CA SER A 397 -50.88 6.20 -5.64
C SER A 397 -49.92 5.26 -6.38
N GLN A 398 -48.61 5.42 -6.19
CA GLN A 398 -47.65 4.37 -6.51
C GLN A 398 -47.65 3.38 -5.35
N SER A 399 -48.19 2.20 -5.63
CA SER A 399 -48.18 1.02 -4.79
C SER A 399 -46.76 0.66 -4.38
N LYS A 400 -46.52 0.55 -3.07
CA LYS A 400 -45.35 -0.11 -2.51
C LYS A 400 -45.44 -1.60 -2.82
N THR A 401 -44.78 -2.07 -3.87
CA THR A 401 -44.34 -3.47 -3.93
C THR A 401 -43.12 -3.61 -3.03
N VAL A 402 -43.31 -4.32 -1.92
CA VAL A 402 -42.25 -4.78 -1.02
C VAL A 402 -41.35 -5.72 -1.83
N GLU A 403 -40.21 -5.22 -2.31
CA GLU A 403 -39.13 -6.09 -2.75
C GLU A 403 -38.58 -6.83 -1.52
N THR A 404 -38.71 -8.15 -1.52
CA THR A 404 -38.08 -9.01 -0.53
C THR A 404 -36.56 -8.79 -0.59
N PRO A 405 -35.86 -8.77 0.56
CA PRO A 405 -34.41 -8.58 0.58
C PRO A 405 -33.75 -9.71 -0.20
N LYS A 406 -33.10 -9.39 -1.33
CA LYS A 406 -32.23 -10.31 -2.05
C LYS A 406 -31.16 -10.77 -1.07
N VAL A 407 -31.27 -12.03 -0.65
CA VAL A 407 -30.27 -12.71 0.17
C VAL A 407 -28.92 -12.51 -0.50
N ALA A 408 -28.00 -11.83 0.20
CA ALA A 408 -26.66 -11.59 -0.28
C ALA A 408 -26.01 -12.94 -0.63
N LYS A 409 -25.76 -13.19 -1.92
CA LYS A 409 -24.98 -14.35 -2.35
C LYS A 409 -23.63 -14.26 -1.64
N LYS A 410 -23.29 -15.29 -0.88
CA LYS A 410 -22.01 -15.41 -0.19
C LYS A 410 -20.92 -15.50 -1.27
N ILE A 411 -20.30 -14.37 -1.61
CA ILE A 411 -19.22 -14.31 -2.60
C ILE A 411 -18.02 -15.05 -1.97
N ASN A 412 -17.65 -16.19 -2.55
CA ASN A 412 -16.50 -16.95 -2.13
C ASN A 412 -15.24 -16.31 -2.73
N TYR A 413 -14.67 -15.34 -2.02
CA TYR A 413 -13.50 -14.55 -2.45
C TYR A 413 -12.31 -15.40 -2.92
N LEU A 414 -12.17 -16.63 -2.42
CA LEU A 414 -11.10 -17.54 -2.83
C LEU A 414 -11.31 -18.10 -4.24
N GLU A 415 -12.56 -18.34 -4.61
CA GLU A 415 -12.96 -18.90 -5.89
C GLU A 415 -12.89 -17.84 -6.99
N GLU A 416 -13.29 -16.61 -6.67
CA GLU A 416 -13.08 -15.43 -7.50
C GLU A 416 -11.58 -15.16 -7.72
N LYS A 417 -10.74 -15.27 -6.68
CA LYS A 417 -9.27 -15.19 -6.81
C LYS A 417 -8.62 -16.35 -7.57
N ARG A 418 -9.26 -17.52 -7.65
CA ARG A 418 -8.78 -18.63 -8.48
C ARG A 418 -9.11 -18.38 -9.95
N LYS A 419 -10.34 -17.94 -10.26
CA LYS A 419 -10.74 -17.54 -11.62
C LYS A 419 -9.90 -16.40 -12.15
N LEU A 420 -9.62 -15.39 -11.33
CA LEU A 420 -8.77 -14.25 -11.72
C LEU A 420 -7.32 -14.66 -12.03
N ARG A 421 -6.81 -15.72 -11.37
CA ARG A 421 -5.50 -16.30 -11.68
C ARG A 421 -5.52 -17.10 -12.98
N GLU A 422 -6.54 -17.92 -13.19
CA GLU A 422 -6.70 -18.68 -14.44
C GLU A 422 -6.92 -17.76 -15.66
N GLU A 423 -7.68 -16.67 -15.51
CA GLU A 423 -7.84 -15.67 -16.58
C GLU A 423 -6.54 -14.92 -16.87
N ASN A 424 -5.74 -14.59 -15.84
CA ASN A 424 -4.43 -13.96 -16.05
C ASN A 424 -3.40 -14.91 -16.68
N GLU A 425 -3.47 -16.20 -16.39
CA GLU A 425 -2.63 -17.21 -17.05
C GLU A 425 -3.03 -17.45 -18.51
N LYS A 426 -4.34 -17.39 -18.82
CA LYS A 426 -4.85 -17.56 -20.20
C LYS A 426 -4.72 -16.31 -21.08
N ASN A 427 -4.79 -15.12 -20.48
CA ASN A 427 -4.81 -13.85 -21.21
C ASN A 427 -3.45 -13.13 -21.24
N MET A 428 -2.35 -13.76 -20.81
CA MET A 428 -1.01 -13.24 -21.07
C MET A 428 -0.65 -13.49 -22.54
N PRO A 429 -0.62 -12.45 -23.40
CA PRO A 429 -0.16 -12.63 -24.77
C PRO A 429 1.30 -13.06 -24.73
N VAL A 430 1.56 -14.31 -25.06
CA VAL A 430 2.90 -14.79 -25.38
C VAL A 430 3.23 -14.28 -26.78
N GLU A 431 3.49 -12.98 -26.90
CA GLU A 431 4.23 -12.50 -28.05
C GLU A 431 5.65 -13.05 -27.90
N GLU A 432 5.94 -14.11 -28.66
CA GLU A 432 7.31 -14.57 -28.87
C GLU A 432 8.08 -13.45 -29.57
N ILE A 433 8.68 -12.56 -28.79
CA ILE A 433 9.65 -11.58 -29.30
C ILE A 433 10.89 -12.38 -29.70
N LYS A 434 10.88 -12.88 -30.95
CA LYS A 434 12.08 -13.40 -31.60
C LYS A 434 13.01 -12.20 -31.79
N ALA A 435 14.11 -12.23 -31.08
CA ALA A 435 15.04 -11.13 -31.00
C ALA A 435 15.94 -11.13 -32.25
N ASN A 436 15.42 -10.63 -33.36
CA ASN A 436 16.24 -10.35 -34.55
C ASN A 436 16.99 -9.03 -34.35
N TRP A 437 18.21 -9.12 -33.83
CA TRP A 437 19.13 -7.99 -33.67
C TRP A 437 19.87 -7.67 -34.96
N ASP A 438 20.03 -8.66 -35.84
CA ASP A 438 20.69 -8.54 -37.15
C ASP A 438 19.97 -7.54 -38.06
N ASP A 439 18.65 -7.44 -37.93
CA ASP A 439 17.83 -6.46 -38.65
C ASP A 439 18.14 -5.02 -38.21
N VAL A 440 18.59 -4.80 -36.97
CA VAL A 440 18.97 -3.47 -36.47
C VAL A 440 20.40 -3.11 -36.88
N LEU A 441 21.29 -4.11 -36.94
CA LEU A 441 22.67 -3.93 -37.39
C LEU A 441 22.74 -3.55 -38.88
N SER A 442 21.82 -4.05 -39.70
CA SER A 442 21.70 -3.77 -41.12
C SER A 442 21.03 -2.43 -41.47
N MET A 443 20.44 -1.72 -40.52
CA MET A 443 19.80 -0.41 -40.78
C MET A 443 20.83 0.66 -41.16
N SER A 444 20.49 1.57 -42.07
CA SER A 444 21.33 2.72 -42.49
C SER A 444 21.24 3.90 -41.53
N VAL A 445 21.44 3.63 -40.23
CA VAL A 445 21.33 4.63 -39.15
C VAL A 445 22.71 4.82 -38.49
N SER A 446 22.95 5.97 -37.87
CA SER A 446 24.20 6.24 -37.15
C SER A 446 24.49 5.14 -36.10
N ASP A 447 25.76 4.72 -35.97
CA ASP A 447 26.16 3.69 -35.01
C ASP A 447 25.71 4.01 -33.57
N THR A 448 25.72 5.29 -33.20
CA THR A 448 25.30 5.73 -31.86
C THR A 448 23.80 5.47 -31.63
N GLU A 449 23.00 5.57 -32.68
CA GLU A 449 21.57 5.30 -32.63
C GLU A 449 21.30 3.79 -32.71
N LYS A 450 22.08 3.03 -33.49
CA LYS A 450 22.04 1.55 -33.47
C LYS A 450 22.31 1.00 -32.08
N VAL A 451 23.35 1.50 -31.40
CA VAL A 451 23.67 1.10 -30.03
C VAL A 451 22.53 1.43 -29.07
N LYS A 452 21.90 2.60 -29.21
CA LYS A 452 20.72 2.96 -28.39
C LYS A 452 19.56 2.00 -28.63
N ILE A 453 19.19 1.75 -29.89
CA ILE A 453 18.08 0.85 -30.24
C ILE A 453 18.34 -0.58 -29.73
N ILE A 454 19.56 -1.09 -29.89
CA ILE A 454 19.95 -2.41 -29.37
C ILE A 454 19.91 -2.40 -27.84
N SER A 455 20.41 -1.37 -27.17
CA SER A 455 20.37 -1.29 -25.70
C SER A 455 18.94 -1.26 -25.12
N GLU A 456 18.02 -0.57 -25.79
CA GLU A 456 16.62 -0.49 -25.38
C GLU A 456 15.91 -1.83 -25.53
N LYS A 457 16.08 -2.48 -26.68
CA LYS A 457 15.55 -3.82 -26.91
C LYS A 457 16.17 -4.81 -25.91
N VAL A 458 17.45 -4.68 -25.56
CA VAL A 458 18.13 -5.55 -24.58
C VAL A 458 17.49 -5.39 -23.20
N SER A 459 17.27 -4.14 -22.78
CA SER A 459 16.59 -3.86 -21.52
C SER A 459 15.17 -4.43 -21.49
N LYS A 460 14.47 -4.46 -22.63
CA LYS A 460 13.15 -5.10 -22.73
C LYS A 460 13.23 -6.62 -22.57
N LEU A 461 14.19 -7.29 -23.21
CA LEU A 461 14.39 -8.73 -23.02
C LEU A 461 14.75 -9.10 -21.58
N GLU A 462 15.66 -8.37 -20.95
CA GLU A 462 16.07 -8.63 -19.56
C GLU A 462 14.89 -8.46 -18.59
N LYS A 463 14.11 -7.39 -18.77
CA LYS A 463 12.89 -7.18 -17.96
C LYS A 463 11.88 -8.31 -18.14
N GLN A 464 11.70 -8.81 -19.35
CA GLN A 464 10.80 -9.94 -19.61
C GLN A 464 11.32 -11.25 -19.03
N ALA A 465 12.63 -11.50 -19.11
CA ALA A 465 13.27 -12.66 -18.49
C ALA A 465 13.09 -12.64 -16.97
N ILE A 466 13.37 -11.52 -16.30
CA ILE A 466 13.22 -11.35 -14.85
C ILE A 466 11.76 -11.57 -14.42
N LEU A 467 10.80 -11.04 -15.17
CA LEU A 467 9.37 -11.23 -14.88
C LEU A 467 8.95 -12.70 -14.98
N LYS A 468 9.43 -13.40 -16.02
CA LYS A 468 9.15 -14.83 -16.20
C LYS A 468 9.86 -15.68 -15.15
N GLU A 469 11.10 -15.35 -14.79
CA GLU A 469 11.89 -16.02 -13.75
C GLU A 469 11.21 -15.95 -12.38
N HIS A 470 10.68 -14.78 -12.01
CA HIS A 470 9.92 -14.62 -10.77
C HIS A 470 8.64 -15.49 -10.76
N LEU A 471 8.01 -15.68 -11.92
CA LEU A 471 6.82 -16.53 -12.05
C LEU A 471 7.17 -18.01 -11.86
N VAL A 472 8.23 -18.48 -12.52
CA VAL A 472 8.67 -19.89 -12.49
C VAL A 472 9.26 -20.28 -11.14
N SER A 473 9.94 -19.35 -10.45
CA SER A 473 10.53 -19.56 -9.11
C SER A 473 9.54 -20.02 -8.03
N SER A 474 8.23 -19.82 -8.26
CA SER A 474 7.15 -20.25 -7.37
C SER A 474 6.60 -21.65 -7.65
N THR A 475 7.06 -22.30 -8.73
CA THR A 475 6.57 -23.60 -9.20
C THR A 475 7.56 -24.73 -8.93
N ASN A 476 7.07 -25.98 -8.83
CA ASN A 476 7.92 -27.14 -8.56
C ASN A 476 8.89 -27.37 -9.74
N PRO A 477 10.23 -27.41 -9.51
CA PRO A 477 11.23 -27.53 -10.57
C PRO A 477 11.18 -28.83 -11.37
N MET A 478 10.44 -29.84 -10.91
CA MET A 478 10.25 -31.12 -11.62
C MET A 478 9.04 -31.13 -12.58
N ASN A 479 8.30 -30.02 -12.70
CA ASN A 479 7.16 -29.93 -13.60
C ASN A 479 7.62 -29.69 -15.05
N ILE A 480 7.20 -30.53 -16.00
CA ILE A 480 7.53 -30.43 -17.43
C ILE A 480 7.22 -29.03 -18.00
N LYS A 481 6.12 -28.41 -17.55
CA LYS A 481 5.76 -27.04 -17.96
C LYS A 481 6.71 -25.98 -17.39
N ALA A 482 7.19 -26.17 -16.16
CA ALA A 482 8.16 -25.28 -15.54
C ALA A 482 9.53 -25.37 -16.23
N LEU A 483 9.95 -26.57 -16.63
CA LEU A 483 11.17 -26.77 -17.42
C LEU A 483 11.11 -26.08 -18.79
N ALA A 484 10.01 -26.21 -19.52
CA ALA A 484 9.83 -25.51 -20.80
C ALA A 484 9.80 -23.97 -20.64
N GLN A 485 9.23 -23.48 -19.54
CA GLN A 485 9.25 -22.05 -19.21
C GLN A 485 10.65 -21.57 -18.82
N GLN A 486 11.42 -22.39 -18.09
CA GLN A 486 12.81 -22.12 -17.74
C GLN A 486 13.69 -22.03 -19.01
N GLU A 487 13.53 -22.96 -19.95
CA GLU A 487 14.25 -22.93 -21.22
C GLU A 487 13.93 -21.66 -22.04
N ASN A 488 12.69 -21.18 -22.00
CA ASN A 488 12.30 -19.91 -22.63
C ASN A 488 12.96 -18.70 -21.94
N ILE A 489 13.05 -18.71 -20.60
CA ILE A 489 13.77 -17.67 -19.83
C ILE A 489 15.25 -17.66 -20.20
N ASP A 490 15.88 -18.83 -20.22
CA ASP A 490 17.29 -19.00 -20.56
C ASP A 490 17.56 -18.49 -21.99
N ASN A 491 16.66 -18.77 -22.94
CA ASN A 491 16.75 -18.24 -24.31
C ASN A 491 16.66 -16.70 -24.37
N LEU A 492 15.80 -16.07 -23.56
CA LEU A 492 15.70 -14.61 -23.48
C LEU A 492 16.96 -13.98 -22.87
N LEU A 493 17.51 -14.61 -21.82
CA LEU A 493 18.75 -14.18 -21.18
C LEU A 493 19.93 -14.33 -22.13
N VAL A 494 20.08 -15.48 -22.78
CA VAL A 494 21.11 -15.72 -23.81
C VAL A 494 20.97 -14.72 -24.96
N GLY A 495 19.74 -14.42 -25.41
CA GLY A 495 19.48 -13.38 -26.40
C GLY A 495 19.94 -11.99 -25.97
N SER A 496 19.70 -11.62 -24.71
CA SER A 496 20.15 -10.35 -24.15
C SER A 496 21.68 -10.25 -24.05
N ILE A 497 22.36 -11.35 -23.67
CA ILE A 497 23.81 -11.43 -23.57
C ILE A 497 24.44 -11.31 -24.96
N LYS A 498 23.93 -12.05 -25.95
CA LYS A 498 24.40 -11.97 -27.35
C LYS A 498 24.29 -10.54 -27.89
N ALA A 499 23.17 -9.86 -27.63
CA ALA A 499 22.97 -8.49 -28.06
C ALA A 499 23.88 -7.48 -27.33
N LYS A 500 24.14 -7.67 -26.03
CA LYS A 500 25.15 -6.87 -25.30
C LYS A 500 26.55 -7.07 -25.87
N LEU A 501 26.93 -8.30 -26.18
CA LEU A 501 28.21 -8.62 -26.79
C LEU A 501 28.35 -7.99 -28.19
N ALA A 502 27.27 -7.96 -28.97
CA ALA A 502 27.25 -7.27 -30.27
C ALA A 502 27.44 -5.74 -30.12
N VAL A 503 26.85 -5.12 -29.10
CA VAL A 503 27.11 -3.69 -28.79
C VAL A 503 28.59 -3.48 -28.42
N PHE A 504 29.15 -4.36 -27.60
CA PHE A 504 30.56 -4.28 -27.21
C PHE A 504 31.50 -4.47 -28.40
N SER A 505 31.27 -5.43 -29.29
CA SER A 505 32.11 -5.64 -30.47
C SER A 505 32.07 -4.44 -31.43
N HIS A 506 30.90 -3.83 -31.62
CA HIS A 506 30.78 -2.60 -32.40
C HIS A 506 31.46 -1.40 -31.75
N ALA A 507 31.43 -1.28 -30.42
CA ALA A 507 32.15 -0.22 -29.72
C ALA A 507 33.67 -0.38 -29.81
N VAL A 508 34.18 -1.62 -29.71
CA VAL A 508 35.63 -1.93 -29.76
C VAL A 508 36.22 -1.78 -31.17
N ASN A 509 35.49 -2.16 -32.23
CA ASN A 509 35.96 -1.97 -33.60
C ASN A 509 36.14 -0.49 -33.98
N LYS A 510 35.44 0.43 -33.29
CA LYS A 510 35.57 1.87 -33.49
C LYS A 510 36.83 2.45 -32.84
N SER A 511 37.27 1.89 -31.71
CA SER A 511 38.53 2.28 -31.06
C SER A 511 39.78 1.80 -31.78
N VAL A 512 39.69 0.76 -32.62
CA VAL A 512 40.85 0.22 -33.37
C VAL A 512 41.01 0.87 -34.76
N THR A 513 39.99 1.58 -35.25
CA THR A 513 39.99 2.26 -36.55
C THR A 513 40.18 3.78 -36.45
N SER A 514 40.47 4.29 -35.24
CA SER A 514 40.72 5.71 -34.96
C SER A 514 42.17 6.01 -34.51
N ASP A 515 43.08 5.06 -34.73
CA ASP A 515 44.53 5.27 -34.88
C ASP A 515 44.89 5.09 -36.36
#